data_AF-A0A9W7XI82-F1
#
_entry.id   AF-A0A9W7XI82-F1
#
_cell.length_a   1.000
_cell.length_b   1.000
_cell.length_c   1.000
_cell.angle_alpha   90.00
_cell.angle_beta   90.00
_cell.angle_gamma   90.00
#
_symmetry.space_group_name_H-M   'P 1'
#
loop_
_entity.id
_entity.type
_entity.pdbx_description
1 polymer ?
#
loop_
_entity_poly.entity_id
_entity_poly.type
_entity_poly.pdbx_seq_one_letter_code
_entity_poly.pdbx_strand_id
1 'polypeptide(L)'
;MAWSPTNQVPEGAVYDLLCLHNARHIPKVFDRGLLLENLNGYRLEYLVIENCGQNIDDYLKGLLIGTDHGPIVRALVEQVMECLVSARSIGILHRDISSGNIAVRDGIATVIDWGYAKIIDYSIYGASEIAAHWNFDPKDIEYGFNNALTGTSF
;
A
#
# COMPACT_ATOMS: atom_id res chain seq x y z
N MET A 1 5.04 -1.93 13.80
CA MET A 1 6.36 -1.28 13.97
C MET A 1 7.33 -2.00 13.06
N ALA A 2 7.76 -1.34 11.99
CA ALA A 2 8.73 -1.87 11.04
C ALA A 2 9.92 -0.90 10.99
N TRP A 3 11.12 -1.46 10.87
CA TRP A 3 12.31 -0.68 10.55
C TRP A 3 12.36 -0.54 9.04
N SER A 4 12.18 0.68 8.55
CA SER A 4 12.20 0.97 7.12
C SER A 4 13.55 1.60 6.75
N PRO A 5 14.19 1.17 5.66
CA PRO A 5 15.33 1.88 5.11
C PRO A 5 14.96 3.34 4.80
N THR A 6 15.86 4.29 5.09
CA THR A 6 15.58 5.72 4.85
C THR A 6 15.45 6.07 3.35
N ASN A 7 15.92 5.18 2.46
CA ASN A 7 15.84 5.35 1.00
C ASN A 7 14.54 4.79 0.36
N GLN A 8 13.55 4.43 1.16
CA GLN A 8 12.22 4.03 0.68
C GLN A 8 11.18 5.10 1.04
N VAL A 9 10.12 5.19 0.24
CA VAL A 9 8.94 5.99 0.61
C VAL A 9 8.34 5.38 1.87
N PRO A 10 8.09 6.15 2.93
CA PRO A 10 7.38 5.64 4.11
C PRO A 10 5.97 5.20 3.73
N GLU A 11 5.52 4.06 4.25
CA GLU A 11 4.19 3.53 3.92
C GLU A 11 3.10 4.54 4.30
N GLY A 12 3.24 5.20 5.44
CA GLY A 12 2.32 6.26 5.87
C GLY A 12 2.26 7.46 4.91
N ALA A 13 3.36 7.78 4.19
CA ALA A 13 3.35 8.83 3.17
C ALA A 13 2.57 8.41 1.92
N VAL A 14 2.63 7.12 1.56
CA VAL A 14 1.82 6.58 0.48
C VAL A 14 0.34 6.68 0.83
N TYR A 15 -0.01 6.29 2.06
CA TYR A 15 -1.37 6.45 2.57
C TYR A 15 -1.83 7.92 2.59
N ASP A 16 -0.95 8.85 2.92
CA ASP A 16 -1.27 10.28 2.86
C ASP A 16 -1.66 10.74 1.47
N LEU A 17 -0.88 10.36 0.46
CA LEU A 17 -1.18 10.69 -0.93
C LEU A 17 -2.49 10.04 -1.37
N LEU A 18 -2.68 8.75 -1.07
CA LEU A 18 -3.91 8.04 -1.41
C LEU A 18 -5.15 8.69 -0.76
N CYS A 19 -5.07 9.06 0.52
CA CYS A 19 -6.16 9.74 1.24
C CYS A 19 -6.41 11.15 0.70
N LEU A 20 -5.38 11.94 0.44
CA LEU A 20 -5.49 13.30 -0.11
C LEU A 20 -6.24 13.31 -1.44
N HIS A 21 -6.05 12.27 -2.25
CA HIS A 21 -6.66 12.11 -3.56
C HIS A 21 -7.93 11.24 -3.55
N ASN A 22 -8.50 10.97 -2.38
CA ASN A 22 -9.75 10.23 -2.20
C ASN A 22 -9.73 8.82 -2.83
N ALA A 23 -8.58 8.13 -2.76
CA ALA A 23 -8.51 6.76 -3.23
C ALA A 23 -9.50 5.87 -2.45
N ARG A 24 -10.16 4.97 -3.18
CA ARG A 24 -11.15 4.04 -2.65
C ARG A 24 -10.53 2.67 -2.38
N HIS A 25 -11.17 1.87 -1.52
CA HIS A 25 -10.76 0.51 -1.18
C HIS A 25 -9.33 0.42 -0.62
N ILE A 26 -8.96 1.44 0.14
CA ILE A 26 -7.80 1.47 1.04
C ILE A 26 -8.30 1.50 2.49
N PRO A 27 -7.52 1.03 3.47
CA PRO A 27 -7.87 1.17 4.87
C PRO A 27 -8.08 2.63 5.26
N LYS A 28 -9.06 2.87 6.13
CA LYS A 28 -9.09 4.15 6.84
C LYS A 28 -7.84 4.26 7.72
N VAL A 29 -7.17 5.40 7.64
CA VAL A 29 -6.01 5.72 8.47
C VAL A 29 -6.49 6.52 9.69
N PHE A 30 -6.18 6.02 10.89
CA PHE A 30 -6.53 6.68 12.15
C PHE A 30 -5.39 7.55 12.67
N ASP A 31 -4.17 7.05 12.61
CA ASP A 31 -2.98 7.76 13.07
C ASP A 31 -1.72 7.20 12.40
N ARG A 32 -0.67 8.00 12.31
CA ARG A 32 0.61 7.62 11.69
C ARG A 32 1.70 8.63 12.01
N GLY A 33 2.95 8.19 11.94
CA GLY A 33 4.09 9.11 11.99
C GLY A 33 5.42 8.43 12.23
N LEU A 34 6.41 9.26 12.55
CA LEU A 34 7.78 8.85 12.83
C LEU A 34 7.98 8.75 14.36
N LEU A 35 8.48 7.60 14.82
CA LEU A 35 8.96 7.43 16.19
C LEU A 35 10.46 7.71 16.28
N LEU A 36 11.21 7.33 15.25
CA LEU A 36 12.65 7.61 15.12
C LEU A 36 12.95 7.94 13.66
N GLU A 37 13.57 9.09 13.40
CA GLU A 37 13.80 9.56 12.03
C GLU A 37 15.00 8.88 11.37
N ASN A 38 16.07 8.61 12.11
CA ASN A 38 17.25 7.94 11.58
C ASN A 38 18.10 7.33 12.69
N LEU A 39 18.23 6.00 12.68
CA LEU A 39 19.19 5.24 13.43
C LEU A 39 19.92 4.30 12.46
N ASN A 40 21.17 4.62 12.13
CA ASN A 40 22.02 3.84 11.21
C ASN A 40 21.39 3.60 9.81
N GLY A 41 20.69 4.59 9.25
CA GLY A 41 20.05 4.49 7.93
C GLY A 41 18.69 3.78 7.94
N TYR A 42 18.13 3.54 9.12
CA TYR A 42 16.78 3.04 9.29
C TYR A 42 15.95 4.04 10.09
N ARG A 43 14.66 4.11 9.77
CA ARG A 43 13.68 4.87 10.54
C ARG A 43 12.64 3.93 11.15
N LEU A 44 12.04 4.37 12.25
CA LEU A 44 10.95 3.66 12.90
C LEU A 44 9.65 4.42 12.68
N GLU A 45 8.73 3.77 11.98
CA GLU A 45 7.42 4.30 11.64
C GLU A 45 6.33 3.60 12.45
N TYR A 46 5.23 4.32 12.72
CA TYR A 46 3.99 3.72 13.18
C TYR A 46 2.85 4.10 12.25
N LEU A 47 1.92 3.16 12.08
CA LEU A 47 0.72 3.29 11.26
C LEU A 47 -0.42 2.57 11.99
N VAL A 48 -1.51 3.29 12.21
CA VAL A 48 -2.73 2.81 12.85
C VAL A 48 -3.86 2.93 11.84
N ILE A 49 -4.33 1.80 11.36
CA ILE A 49 -5.33 1.70 10.29
C ILE A 49 -6.51 0.84 10.71
N GLU A 50 -7.57 0.93 9.93
CA GLU A 50 -8.75 0.08 10.01
C GLU A 50 -8.40 -1.42 9.97
N ASN A 51 -9.09 -2.21 10.78
CA ASN A 51 -9.08 -3.65 10.65
C ASN A 51 -10.05 -4.06 9.52
N CYS A 52 -9.48 -4.32 8.35
CA CYS A 52 -10.18 -4.67 7.12
C CYS A 52 -10.55 -6.16 7.01
N GLY A 53 -10.43 -6.94 8.09
CA GLY A 53 -10.83 -8.34 8.13
C GLY A 53 -9.71 -9.32 7.78
N GLN A 54 -10.09 -10.43 7.14
CA GLN A 54 -9.18 -11.53 6.79
C GLN A 54 -8.67 -11.37 5.35
N ASN A 55 -7.56 -12.00 4.99
CA ASN A 55 -7.10 -11.99 3.60
C ASN A 55 -8.10 -12.69 2.66
N ILE A 56 -8.03 -12.37 1.37
CA ILE A 56 -8.99 -12.88 0.38
C ILE A 56 -8.96 -14.40 0.24
N ASP A 57 -7.81 -15.05 0.43
CA ASP A 57 -7.72 -16.52 0.35
C ASP A 57 -8.54 -17.18 1.47
N ASP A 58 -8.39 -16.68 2.70
CA ASP A 58 -9.12 -17.21 3.86
C ASP A 58 -10.61 -16.86 3.79
N TYR A 59 -10.94 -15.68 3.28
CA TYR A 59 -12.34 -15.32 2.99
C TYR A 59 -12.99 -16.30 2.00
N LEU A 60 -12.32 -16.58 0.87
CA LEU A 60 -12.85 -17.46 -0.16
C LEU A 60 -12.95 -18.92 0.31
N LYS A 61 -12.00 -19.40 1.13
CA LYS A 61 -12.07 -20.74 1.76
C LYS A 61 -13.26 -20.88 2.71
N GLY A 62 -13.71 -19.80 3.33
CA GLY A 62 -14.85 -19.79 4.24
C GLY A 62 -16.21 -19.86 3.55
N LEU A 63 -16.27 -19.73 2.22
CA LEU A 63 -17.53 -19.75 1.47
C LEU A 63 -18.14 -21.15 1.38
N LEU A 64 -19.48 -21.23 1.42
CA LEU A 64 -20.21 -22.51 1.40
C LEU A 64 -19.97 -23.28 0.10
N ILE A 65 -19.66 -24.57 0.23
CA ILE A 65 -19.51 -25.50 -0.89
C ILE A 65 -20.85 -25.65 -1.62
N GLY A 66 -20.83 -25.68 -2.95
CA GLY A 66 -22.01 -25.91 -3.80
C GLY A 66 -22.81 -24.66 -4.14
N THR A 67 -22.36 -23.46 -3.73
CA THR A 67 -22.92 -22.17 -4.16
C THR A 67 -22.10 -21.59 -5.31
N ASP A 68 -22.75 -20.91 -6.25
CA ASP A 68 -22.04 -20.12 -7.27
C ASP A 68 -21.47 -18.84 -6.65
N HIS A 69 -20.15 -18.81 -6.51
CA HIS A 69 -19.41 -17.68 -5.95
C HIS A 69 -18.97 -16.66 -7.00
N GLY A 70 -19.29 -16.89 -8.29
CA GLY A 70 -18.91 -16.00 -9.39
C GLY A 70 -19.27 -14.53 -9.18
N PRO A 71 -20.49 -14.19 -8.71
CA PRO A 71 -20.85 -12.81 -8.42
C PRO A 71 -20.02 -12.17 -7.29
N ILE A 72 -19.71 -12.94 -6.23
CA ILE A 72 -18.90 -12.45 -5.10
C ILE A 72 -17.47 -12.19 -5.57
N VAL A 73 -16.85 -13.15 -6.26
CA VAL A 73 -15.48 -13.01 -6.78
C VAL A 73 -15.39 -11.82 -7.72
N ARG A 74 -16.35 -11.65 -8.63
CA ARG A 74 -16.41 -10.50 -9.54
C ARG A 74 -16.43 -9.18 -8.76
N ALA A 75 -17.31 -9.07 -7.77
CA ALA A 75 -17.44 -7.84 -6.98
C ALA A 75 -16.14 -7.50 -6.22
N LEU A 76 -15.46 -8.49 -5.64
CA LEU A 76 -14.18 -8.28 -4.94
C LEU A 76 -13.07 -7.84 -5.93
N VAL A 77 -12.99 -8.47 -7.10
CA VAL A 77 -12.01 -8.08 -8.13
C VAL A 77 -12.26 -6.67 -8.64
N GLU A 78 -13.52 -6.28 -8.87
CA GLU A 78 -13.88 -4.92 -9.28
C GLU A 78 -13.39 -3.89 -8.26
N GLN A 79 -13.59 -4.13 -6.95
CA GLN A 79 -13.13 -3.23 -5.88
C GLN A 79 -11.60 -3.12 -5.83
N VAL A 80 -10.88 -4.25 -5.95
CA VAL A 80 -9.40 -4.23 -6.03
C VAL A 80 -8.93 -3.43 -7.25
N MET A 81 -9.56 -3.63 -8.40
CA MET A 81 -9.23 -2.89 -9.62
C MET A 81 -9.52 -1.40 -9.50
N GLU A 82 -10.64 -1.01 -8.87
CA GLU A 82 -10.95 0.39 -8.57
C GLU A 82 -9.86 1.04 -7.72
N CYS A 83 -9.35 0.34 -6.69
CA CYS A 83 -8.22 0.82 -5.88
C CYS A 83 -6.97 1.07 -6.74
N LEU A 84 -6.56 0.08 -7.53
CA LEU A 84 -5.32 0.12 -8.29
C LEU A 84 -5.37 1.15 -9.41
N VAL A 85 -6.51 1.30 -10.07
CA VAL A 85 -6.74 2.34 -11.08
C VAL A 85 -6.69 3.73 -10.43
N SER A 86 -7.31 3.90 -9.26
CA SER A 86 -7.28 5.17 -8.52
C SER A 86 -5.85 5.55 -8.14
N ALA A 87 -5.09 4.63 -7.53
CA ALA A 87 -3.70 4.86 -7.15
C ALA A 87 -2.82 5.17 -8.38
N ARG A 88 -2.99 4.41 -9.46
CA ARG A 88 -2.24 4.64 -10.70
C ARG A 88 -2.56 6.00 -11.32
N SER A 89 -3.81 6.46 -11.26
CA SER A 89 -4.23 7.75 -11.84
C SER A 89 -3.54 8.96 -11.19
N ILE A 90 -3.05 8.78 -9.97
CA ILE A 90 -2.27 9.78 -9.23
C ILE A 90 -0.77 9.44 -9.20
N GLY A 91 -0.31 8.51 -10.04
CA GLY A 91 1.11 8.18 -10.16
C GLY A 91 1.65 7.31 -9.04
N ILE A 92 0.84 6.45 -8.41
CA ILE A 92 1.29 5.50 -7.39
C ILE A 92 1.08 4.06 -7.88
N LEU A 93 2.11 3.23 -7.74
CA LEU A 93 2.05 1.79 -7.99
C LEU A 93 2.25 1.02 -6.68
N HIS A 94 1.38 0.06 -6.37
CA HIS A 94 1.52 -0.78 -5.17
C HIS A 94 2.75 -1.70 -5.21
N ARG A 95 3.03 -2.29 -6.39
CA ARG A 95 4.12 -3.25 -6.70
C ARG A 95 4.11 -4.61 -5.99
N ASP A 96 3.42 -4.76 -4.86
CA ASP A 96 3.29 -6.06 -4.17
C ASP A 96 1.83 -6.52 -4.01
N ILE A 97 1.13 -6.71 -5.13
CA ILE A 97 -0.26 -7.21 -5.10
C ILE A 97 -0.26 -8.73 -5.06
N SER A 98 -0.66 -9.26 -3.91
CA SER A 98 -0.84 -10.68 -3.63
C SER A 98 -2.17 -10.91 -2.91
N SER A 99 -2.62 -12.16 -2.79
CA SER A 99 -3.81 -12.49 -2.01
C SER A 99 -3.67 -12.16 -0.53
N GLY A 100 -2.44 -12.15 0.01
CA GLY A 100 -2.14 -11.72 1.38
C GLY A 100 -2.39 -10.23 1.62
N ASN A 101 -2.27 -9.41 0.56
CA ASN A 101 -2.38 -7.95 0.61
C ASN A 101 -3.76 -7.43 0.17
N ILE A 102 -4.75 -8.32 0.12
CA ILE A 102 -6.15 -7.99 -0.11
C ILE A 102 -6.95 -8.50 1.08
N ALA A 103 -7.41 -7.58 1.92
CA ALA A 103 -8.27 -7.88 3.06
C ALA A 103 -9.75 -7.82 2.65
N VAL A 104 -10.58 -8.68 3.23
CA VAL A 104 -12.02 -8.74 2.98
C VAL A 104 -12.78 -8.74 4.30
N ARG A 105 -13.75 -7.84 4.39
CA ARG A 105 -14.69 -7.74 5.50
C ARG A 105 -16.06 -7.35 4.98
N ASP A 106 -17.09 -8.10 5.38
CA ASP A 106 -18.49 -7.81 5.03
C ASP A 106 -18.72 -7.62 3.51
N GLY A 107 -17.99 -8.38 2.68
CA GLY A 107 -18.06 -8.32 1.21
C GLY A 107 -17.29 -7.16 0.57
N ILE A 108 -16.56 -6.38 1.36
CA ILE A 108 -15.71 -5.27 0.90
C ILE A 108 -14.26 -5.73 0.84
N ALA A 109 -13.65 -5.65 -0.34
CA ALA A 109 -12.22 -5.87 -0.55
C ALA A 109 -11.45 -4.56 -0.35
N THR A 110 -10.35 -4.62 0.39
CA THR A 110 -9.48 -3.49 0.69
C THR A 110 -8.03 -3.88 0.41
N VAL A 111 -7.32 -3.06 -0.37
CA VAL A 111 -5.90 -3.27 -0.68
C VAL A 111 -5.05 -2.69 0.47
N ILE A 112 -4.23 -3.55 1.07
CA ILE A 112 -3.40 -3.24 2.24
C ILE A 112 -1.91 -3.44 1.92
N ASP A 113 -1.05 -3.02 2.84
CA ASP A 113 0.41 -3.21 2.77
C ASP A 113 1.06 -2.46 1.59
N TRP A 114 1.12 -1.14 1.72
CA TRP A 114 1.70 -0.25 0.71
C TRP A 114 3.20 -0.03 0.92
N GLY A 115 3.86 -0.83 1.78
CA GLY A 115 5.27 -0.66 2.11
C GLY A 115 6.21 -0.77 0.92
N TYR A 116 5.81 -1.49 -0.14
CA TYR A 116 6.57 -1.60 -1.39
C TYR A 116 6.12 -0.65 -2.49
N ALA A 117 5.22 0.29 -2.21
CA ALA A 117 4.71 1.17 -3.25
C ALA A 117 5.80 2.06 -3.87
N LYS A 118 5.50 2.59 -5.06
CA LYS A 118 6.37 3.53 -5.77
C LYS A 118 5.56 4.70 -6.29
N ILE A 119 6.06 5.90 -6.01
CA ILE A 119 5.62 7.13 -6.64
C ILE A 119 6.35 7.23 -7.99
N ILE A 120 5.60 7.27 -9.09
CA ILE A 120 6.10 7.31 -10.47
C ILE A 120 5.79 8.62 -11.19
N ASP A 121 4.91 9.44 -10.63
CA ASP A 121 4.68 10.83 -11.03
C ASP A 121 4.90 11.69 -9.79
N TYR A 122 5.79 12.69 -9.85
CA TYR A 122 6.07 13.59 -8.73
C TYR A 122 5.39 14.95 -8.88
N SER A 123 4.65 15.15 -9.97
CA SER A 123 3.80 16.33 -10.16
C SER A 123 2.48 16.25 -9.38
N ILE A 124 2.26 15.15 -8.65
CA ILE A 124 1.07 14.98 -7.81
C ILE A 124 1.01 16.08 -6.77
N TYR A 125 -0.16 16.72 -6.71
CA TYR A 125 -0.48 17.68 -5.67
C TYR A 125 -0.30 17.06 -4.27
N GLY A 126 0.39 17.79 -3.38
CA GLY A 126 0.66 17.38 -1.99
C GLY A 126 1.95 16.57 -1.79
N ALA A 127 2.62 16.12 -2.86
CA ALA A 127 3.80 15.25 -2.74
C ALA A 127 4.98 15.92 -2.02
N SER A 128 5.17 17.23 -2.22
CA SER A 128 6.28 17.97 -1.58
C SER A 128 6.04 18.18 -0.08
N GLU A 129 4.81 18.50 0.30
CA GLU A 129 4.39 18.70 1.68
C GLU A 129 4.45 17.39 2.47
N ILE A 130 3.99 16.30 1.86
CA ILE A 130 4.08 14.95 2.44
C ILE A 130 5.54 14.52 2.55
N ALA A 131 6.37 14.78 1.54
CA ALA A 131 7.80 14.50 1.62
C ALA A 131 8.50 15.24 2.77
N ALA A 132 8.18 16.52 2.96
CA ALA A 132 8.67 17.30 4.09
C ALA A 132 8.19 16.76 5.44
N HIS A 133 6.91 16.40 5.56
CA HIS A 133 6.33 15.83 6.79
C HIS A 133 7.00 14.51 7.19
N TRP A 134 7.31 13.68 6.21
CA TRP A 134 7.89 12.35 6.43
C TRP A 134 9.41 12.31 6.34
N ASN A 135 10.05 13.46 6.17
CA ASN A 135 11.50 13.63 6.08
C ASN A 135 12.16 12.65 5.09
N PHE A 136 11.64 12.57 3.86
CA PHE A 136 12.26 11.82 2.76
C PHE A 136 12.50 12.72 1.55
N ASP A 137 13.58 12.49 0.80
CA ASP A 137 13.80 13.16 -0.47
C ASP A 137 13.00 12.42 -1.57
N PRO A 138 12.08 13.10 -2.29
CA PRO A 138 11.41 12.51 -3.45
C PRO A 138 12.38 11.93 -4.50
N LYS A 139 13.62 12.45 -4.57
CA LYS A 139 14.67 12.01 -5.49
C LYS A 139 15.42 10.77 -5.02
N ASP A 140 15.45 10.48 -3.72
CA ASP A 140 16.10 9.25 -3.18
C ASP A 140 15.39 7.98 -3.65
N ILE A 141 14.20 8.10 -4.24
CA ILE A 141 13.35 7.03 -4.75
C ILE A 141 13.52 6.82 -6.27
N GLU A 142 14.18 7.76 -6.97
CA GLU A 142 14.33 7.77 -8.43
C GLU A 142 15.20 6.59 -8.94
N TYR A 143 16.06 6.03 -8.09
CA TYR A 143 16.99 4.93 -8.42
C TYR A 143 16.60 3.53 -7.90
N GLY A 144 15.32 3.29 -7.63
CA GLY A 144 14.81 1.97 -7.23
C GLY A 144 14.45 1.04 -8.40
N PHE A 145 15.31 0.87 -9.41
CA PHE A 145 15.22 -0.20 -10.41
C PHE A 145 16.61 -0.47 -10.98
N ASN A 146 17.36 -1.39 -10.36
CA ASN A 146 18.40 -2.15 -11.07
C ASN A 146 18.88 -3.45 -10.40
N ASN A 147 18.45 -3.86 -9.19
CA ASN A 147 19.02 -5.06 -8.54
C ASN A 147 18.00 -6.09 -7.97
N ALA A 148 16.80 -6.24 -8.55
CA ALA A 148 15.87 -7.32 -8.16
C ALA A 148 15.68 -8.41 -9.25
N LEU A 149 16.39 -8.32 -10.38
CA LEU A 149 16.41 -9.37 -11.42
C LEU A 149 17.68 -10.25 -11.39
N THR A 150 18.55 -10.08 -10.39
CA THR A 150 19.66 -11.02 -10.13
C THR A 150 19.49 -11.64 -8.75
N GLY A 151 18.36 -12.33 -8.56
CA GLY A 151 18.27 -13.40 -7.57
C GLY A 151 19.16 -14.55 -8.02
N THR A 152 20.45 -14.47 -7.72
CA THR A 152 21.40 -15.58 -7.55
C THR A 152 22.78 -15.01 -7.28
N SER A 153 23.30 -15.24 -6.08
CA SER A 153 24.72 -15.50 -5.84
C SER A 153 24.83 -16.22 -4.50
N PHE A 154 25.66 -17.25 -4.52
CA PHE A 154 25.91 -18.30 -3.52
C PHE A 154 26.31 -17.78 -2.14
#